data_AF-A0A4V0NCN8-F1
#
_entry.id   AF-A0A4V0NCN8-F1
#
_cell.length_a   1.000
_cell.length_b   1.000
_cell.length_c   1.000
_cell.angle_alpha   90.00
_cell.angle_beta   90.00
_cell.angle_gamma   90.00
#
_symmetry.space_group_name_H-M   'P 1'
#
loop_
_entity.id
_entity.type
_entity.pdbx_description
1 polymer ?
#
loop_
_entity_poly.entity_id
_entity_poly.type
_entity_poly.pdbx_seq_one_letter_code
_entity_poly.pdbx_strand_id
1 'polypeptide(L)'
;MARVGRLAGALIAETEGAYYLIGNTKVPCDFRAAGFEPPGEIDALKTPYVRLTPLREVTVAPPVLLLGVEGEELARRLARRFLIERNGSVSDRLFRLVWSPDDPLEEPGPEERDARWLGEIPDPIWQIVRDTVLRCL
;
A
#
# COMPACT_ATOMS: atom_id res chain seq x y z
N MET A 1 -4.42 -13.98 -6.38
CA MET A 1 -4.07 -13.46 -5.04
C MET A 1 -3.28 -12.19 -5.29
N ALA A 2 -3.66 -11.09 -4.64
CA ALA A 2 -3.02 -9.82 -4.84
C ALA A 2 -1.78 -9.65 -3.94
N ARG A 3 -0.79 -8.90 -4.46
CA ARG A 3 0.49 -8.62 -3.79
C ARG A 3 0.60 -7.13 -3.55
N VAL A 4 0.89 -6.71 -2.32
CA VAL A 4 1.01 -5.29 -1.96
C VAL A 4 2.33 -5.02 -1.28
N GLY A 5 3.14 -4.14 -1.88
CA GLY A 5 4.43 -3.73 -1.37
C GLY A 5 4.55 -2.22 -1.27
N ARG A 6 5.79 -1.73 -1.29
CA ARG A 6 6.12 -0.30 -1.14
C ARG A 6 6.76 0.24 -2.41
N LEU A 7 6.38 1.46 -2.78
CA LEU A 7 7.05 2.22 -3.82
C LEU A 7 7.23 3.66 -3.34
N ALA A 8 8.48 4.04 -3.03
CA ALA A 8 8.84 5.39 -2.58
C ALA A 8 7.92 5.94 -1.46
N GLY A 9 7.54 5.14 -0.46
CA GLY A 9 6.67 5.56 0.64
C GLY A 9 5.16 5.51 0.37
N ALA A 10 4.73 5.26 -0.86
CA ALA A 10 3.38 4.85 -1.23
C ALA A 10 3.22 3.32 -1.15
N LEU A 11 2.02 2.80 -1.42
CA LEU A 11 1.85 1.36 -1.69
C LEU A 11 1.80 1.12 -3.19
N ILE A 12 2.31 -0.03 -3.59
CA ILE A 12 2.08 -0.60 -4.91
C ILE A 12 1.33 -1.92 -4.75
N ALA A 13 0.24 -2.08 -5.51
CA ALA A 13 -0.57 -3.28 -5.52
C ALA A 13 -0.53 -3.92 -6.90
N GLU A 14 -0.20 -5.21 -6.97
CA GLU A 14 -0.28 -6.06 -8.14
C GLU A 14 -1.47 -7.01 -7.98
N THR A 15 -2.37 -7.00 -8.97
CA THR A 15 -3.59 -7.82 -8.98
C THR A 15 -4.06 -8.03 -10.40
N GLU A 16 -4.39 -9.27 -10.78
CA GLU A 16 -4.92 -9.62 -12.11
C GLU A 16 -4.07 -9.07 -13.29
N GLY A 17 -2.75 -8.97 -13.12
CA GLY A 17 -1.83 -8.41 -14.11
C GLY A 17 -1.86 -6.87 -14.23
N ALA A 18 -2.62 -6.19 -13.37
CA ALA A 18 -2.67 -4.74 -13.25
C ALA A 18 -1.90 -4.25 -12.01
N TYR A 19 -1.43 -3.01 -12.08
CA TYR A 19 -0.67 -2.36 -11.02
C TYR A 19 -1.37 -1.08 -10.60
N TYR A 20 -1.46 -0.84 -9.29
CA TYR A 20 -2.04 0.36 -8.71
C TYR A 20 -1.07 0.99 -7.72
N LEU A 21 -0.87 2.29 -7.85
CA LEU A 21 -0.21 3.13 -6.85
C LEU A 21 -1.26 3.66 -5.88
N ILE A 22 -1.02 3.57 -4.58
CA ILE A 22 -1.91 4.11 -3.55
C ILE A 22 -1.17 5.15 -2.72
N GLY A 23 -1.72 6.36 -2.69
CA GLY A 23 -1.12 7.50 -2.01
C GLY A 23 -0.01 8.20 -2.79
N ASN A 24 0.41 9.35 -2.26
CA ASN A 24 1.50 10.14 -2.78
C ASN A 24 2.85 9.45 -2.51
N THR A 25 3.71 9.43 -3.52
CA THR A 25 5.11 9.03 -3.35
C THR A 25 5.90 10.13 -2.67
N LYS A 26 6.97 9.74 -1.97
CA LYS A 26 8.03 10.66 -1.57
C LYS A 26 8.82 11.05 -2.82
N VAL A 27 9.15 12.33 -2.92
CA VAL A 27 9.93 12.87 -4.05
C VAL A 27 11.41 12.89 -3.67
N PRO A 28 12.32 12.42 -4.55
CA PRO A 28 12.07 11.90 -5.89
C PRO A 28 11.63 10.42 -5.92
N CYS A 29 10.76 10.08 -6.87
CA CYS A 29 10.40 8.69 -7.21
C CYS A 29 10.68 8.45 -8.70
N ASP A 30 11.56 7.50 -9.01
CA ASP A 30 11.87 7.11 -10.39
C ASP A 30 10.96 5.94 -10.82
N PHE A 31 9.83 6.28 -11.45
CA PHE A 31 8.89 5.30 -11.97
C PHE A 31 9.48 4.42 -13.07
N ARG A 32 10.38 4.97 -13.90
CA ARG A 32 10.99 4.22 -15.00
C ARG A 32 11.94 3.17 -14.47
N ALA A 33 12.75 3.51 -13.45
CA ALA A 33 13.58 2.54 -12.75
C ALA A 33 12.73 1.44 -12.08
N ALA A 34 11.58 1.82 -11.50
CA ALA A 34 10.60 0.88 -10.95
C ALA A 34 9.85 0.04 -12.02
N GLY A 35 10.06 0.33 -13.31
CA GLY A 35 9.47 -0.43 -14.43
C GLY A 35 8.12 0.08 -14.92
N PHE A 36 7.74 1.32 -14.61
CA PHE A 36 6.47 1.93 -15.01
C PHE A 36 6.65 3.17 -15.88
N GLU A 37 5.65 3.47 -16.70
CA GLU A 37 5.49 4.80 -17.28
C GLU A 37 5.22 5.82 -16.16
N PRO A 38 5.81 7.02 -16.21
CA PRO A 38 5.48 8.09 -15.27
C PRO A 38 3.98 8.44 -15.38
N PRO A 39 3.19 8.31 -14.32
CA PRO A 39 1.73 8.49 -14.38
C PRO A 39 1.27 9.95 -14.48
N GLY A 40 2.19 10.89 -14.75
CA GLY A 40 1.93 12.33 -14.69
C GLY A 40 1.89 12.87 -13.26
N GLU A 41 0.99 13.82 -13.00
CA GLU A 41 0.80 14.40 -11.68
C GLU A 41 0.05 13.42 -10.75
N ILE A 42 0.62 13.16 -9.58
CA ILE A 42 0.00 12.32 -8.55
C ILE A 42 -0.49 13.23 -7.42
N ASP A 43 -1.81 13.23 -7.20
CA ASP A 43 -2.45 13.91 -6.09
C ASP A 43 -3.47 12.97 -5.43
N ALA A 44 -3.03 12.25 -4.40
CA ALA A 44 -3.86 11.28 -3.70
C ALA A 44 -5.02 11.89 -2.90
N LEU A 45 -5.05 13.23 -2.72
CA LEU A 45 -6.23 13.89 -2.13
C LEU A 45 -7.38 13.98 -3.14
N LYS A 46 -7.07 14.06 -4.44
CA LYS A 46 -8.05 14.06 -5.53
C LYS A 46 -8.31 12.66 -6.06
N THR A 47 -7.25 11.87 -6.22
CA THR A 47 -7.27 10.55 -6.84
C THR A 47 -6.46 9.59 -5.97
N PRO A 48 -7.08 8.96 -4.95
CA PRO A 48 -6.39 8.18 -3.91
C PRO A 48 -5.52 7.03 -4.40
N TYR A 49 -5.82 6.52 -5.59
CA TYR A 49 -5.05 5.49 -6.26
C TYR A 49 -5.01 5.72 -7.78
N VAL A 50 -3.92 5.35 -8.42
CA VAL A 50 -3.71 5.50 -9.87
C VAL A 50 -3.29 4.15 -10.45
N ARG A 51 -3.89 3.75 -11.57
CA ARG A 51 -3.43 2.57 -12.32
C ARG A 51 -2.12 2.91 -13.04
N LEU A 52 -1.10 2.07 -12.87
CA LEU A 52 0.19 2.21 -13.52
C LEU A 52 0.27 1.38 -14.80
N THR A 53 1.02 1.88 -15.78
CA THR A 53 1.34 1.16 -17.02
C THR A 53 2.73 0.55 -16.90
N PRO A 54 2.88 -0.78 -16.86
CA PRO A 54 4.18 -1.43 -16.81
C PRO A 54 4.91 -1.30 -18.15
N LEU A 55 6.21 -0.96 -18.11
CA LEU A 55 7.12 -0.93 -19.26
C LEU A 55 7.76 -2.30 -19.54
N ARG A 56 7.72 -3.18 -18.55
CA ARG A 56 8.30 -4.53 -18.53
C ARG A 56 7.55 -5.36 -17.51
N GLU A 57 7.87 -6.65 -17.41
CA GLU A 57 7.44 -7.44 -16.26
C GLU A 57 7.98 -6.81 -14.97
N VAL A 58 7.09 -6.53 -14.01
CA VAL A 58 7.43 -5.93 -12.74
C VAL A 58 7.08 -6.90 -11.63
N THR A 59 8.02 -7.12 -10.71
CA THR A 59 7.76 -7.88 -9.48
C THR A 59 7.67 -6.91 -8.31
N VAL A 60 6.61 -7.00 -7.52
CA VAL A 60 6.50 -6.24 -6.27
C VAL A 60 7.57 -6.76 -5.30
N ALA A 61 8.52 -5.89 -4.94
CA ALA A 61 9.62 -6.23 -4.06
C ALA A 61 9.15 -6.43 -2.60
N PRO A 62 9.74 -7.39 -1.85
CA PRO A 62 9.54 -7.52 -0.41
C PRO A 62 9.84 -6.21 0.34
N PRO A 63 9.13 -5.93 1.45
CA PRO A 63 8.08 -6.75 2.07
C PRO A 63 6.74 -6.75 1.30
N VAL A 64 6.12 -7.93 1.13
CA VAL A 64 4.85 -8.09 0.39
C VAL A 64 3.70 -8.62 1.25
N LEU A 65 2.62 -7.86 1.34
CA LEU A 65 1.34 -8.31 1.90
C LEU A 65 0.54 -9.08 0.84
N LEU A 66 0.04 -10.26 1.20
CA LEU A 66 -0.85 -11.07 0.38
C LEU A 66 -2.30 -10.81 0.76
N LEU A 67 -3.14 -10.46 -0.23
CA LEU A 67 -4.55 -10.11 -0.02
C LEU A 67 -5.46 -10.95 -0.91
N GLY A 68 -6.65 -11.27 -0.40
CA GLY A 68 -7.67 -12.03 -1.14
C GLY A 68 -8.62 -11.18 -1.98
N VAL A 69 -8.45 -9.85 -1.95
CA VAL A 69 -9.23 -8.90 -2.75
C VAL A 69 -8.44 -8.56 -4.00
N GLU A 70 -9.10 -8.55 -5.16
CA GLU A 70 -8.49 -8.32 -6.47
C GLU A 70 -9.07 -7.08 -7.17
N GLY A 71 -8.44 -6.69 -8.28
CA GLY A 71 -8.85 -5.62 -9.17
C GLY A 71 -8.80 -4.23 -8.52
N GLU A 72 -9.56 -3.30 -9.08
CA GLU A 72 -9.61 -1.92 -8.58
C GLU A 72 -10.16 -1.83 -7.14
N GLU A 73 -10.97 -2.80 -6.71
CA GLU A 73 -11.47 -2.88 -5.33
C GLU A 73 -10.33 -2.94 -4.31
N LEU A 74 -9.27 -3.69 -4.63
CA LEU A 74 -8.09 -3.74 -3.80
C LEU A 74 -7.51 -2.34 -3.59
N ALA A 75 -7.29 -1.58 -4.67
CA ALA A 75 -6.72 -0.24 -4.61
C ALA A 75 -7.59 0.70 -3.78
N ARG A 76 -8.91 0.65 -3.97
CA ARG A 76 -9.90 1.42 -3.20
C ARG A 76 -9.86 1.09 -1.72
N ARG A 77 -9.81 -0.20 -1.36
CA ARG A 77 -9.72 -0.63 0.05
C ARG A 77 -8.40 -0.23 0.68
N LEU A 78 -7.28 -0.40 -0.03
CA LEU A 78 -5.97 0.04 0.45
C LEU A 78 -5.94 1.55 0.72
N ALA A 79 -6.51 2.36 -0.18
CA ALA A 79 -6.62 3.79 0.02
C ALA A 79 -7.41 4.12 1.30
N ARG A 80 -8.61 3.56 1.48
CA ARG A 80 -9.40 3.75 2.70
C ARG A 80 -8.66 3.32 3.97
N ARG A 81 -7.90 2.23 3.90
CA ARG A 81 -7.25 1.64 5.07
C ARG A 81 -5.95 2.32 5.46
N PHE A 82 -5.17 2.83 4.51
CA PHE A 82 -3.81 3.31 4.76
C PHE A 82 -3.58 4.80 4.49
N LEU A 83 -4.43 5.44 3.67
CA LEU A 83 -4.24 6.83 3.30
C LEU A 83 -4.49 7.76 4.50
N ILE A 84 -3.66 8.77 4.63
CA ILE A 84 -3.82 9.87 5.57
C ILE A 84 -4.45 11.04 4.79
N GLU A 85 -5.71 11.34 5.09
CA GLU A 85 -6.52 12.31 4.34
C GLU A 85 -5.98 13.75 4.37
N ARG A 86 -5.15 14.10 5.36
CA ARG A 86 -4.58 15.45 5.47
C ARG A 86 -3.47 15.75 4.47
N ASN A 87 -2.82 14.73 3.93
CA ASN A 87 -1.62 14.91 3.09
C ASN A 87 -1.50 13.91 1.94
N GLY A 88 -2.46 12.99 1.79
CA GLY A 88 -2.46 11.98 0.74
C GLY A 88 -1.34 10.95 0.84
N SER A 89 -0.61 10.90 1.96
CA SER A 89 0.45 9.91 2.17
C SER A 89 -0.11 8.60 2.72
N VAL A 90 0.60 7.49 2.50
CA VAL A 90 0.33 6.24 3.20
C VAL A 90 1.02 6.23 4.56
N SER A 91 0.30 5.84 5.61
CA SER A 91 0.85 5.69 6.95
C SER A 91 1.85 4.53 7.05
N ASP A 92 3.12 4.86 7.27
CA ASP A 92 4.17 3.86 7.55
C ASP A 92 3.89 3.08 8.83
N ARG A 93 3.30 3.72 9.86
CA ARG A 93 2.92 3.05 11.12
C ARG A 93 1.84 1.99 10.90
N LEU A 94 0.82 2.29 10.10
CA LEU A 94 -0.23 1.32 9.79
C LEU A 94 0.34 0.17 8.95
N PHE A 95 1.18 0.46 7.96
CA PHE A 95 1.83 -0.59 7.18
C PHE A 95 2.68 -1.50 8.06
N ARG A 96 3.50 -0.93 8.95
CA ARG A 96 4.31 -1.69 9.91
C ARG A 96 3.46 -2.52 10.86
N LEU A 97 2.34 -2.00 11.35
CA LEU A 97 1.43 -2.77 12.20
C LEU A 97 0.93 -4.03 11.50
N VAL A 98 0.60 -3.94 10.21
CA VAL A 98 0.13 -5.10 9.43
C VAL A 98 1.29 -6.04 9.09
N TRP A 99 2.47 -5.49 8.81
CA TRP A 99 3.64 -6.26 8.40
C TRP A 99 4.36 -6.96 9.56
N SER A 100 4.51 -6.28 10.69
CA SER A 100 5.24 -6.71 11.88
C SER A 100 4.48 -6.23 13.13
N PRO A 101 3.35 -6.87 13.47
CA PRO A 101 2.61 -6.57 14.69
C PRO A 101 3.42 -6.91 15.96
N ASP A 102 4.37 -7.83 15.84
CA ASP A 102 5.29 -8.27 16.88
C ASP A 102 6.65 -7.57 16.66
N ASP A 103 7.04 -6.73 17.62
CA ASP A 103 8.27 -5.95 17.89
C ASP A 103 9.46 -5.89 16.86
N PRO A 104 10.16 -4.73 16.73
CA PRO A 104 11.22 -4.48 15.75
C PRO A 104 12.61 -5.03 16.15
N LEU A 105 12.67 -6.00 17.05
CA LEU A 105 13.91 -6.59 17.58
C LEU A 105 14.19 -8.02 17.11
N GLU A 106 13.27 -8.64 16.37
CA GLU A 106 13.47 -9.99 15.83
C GLU A 106 13.82 -9.95 14.33
N GLU A 107 14.40 -11.08 13.88
CA GLU A 107 14.94 -11.39 12.55
C GLU A 107 14.19 -10.76 11.37
N PRO A 108 14.83 -10.58 10.20
CA PRO A 108 14.12 -10.08 9.01
C PRO A 108 12.82 -10.88 8.82
N GLY A 109 11.70 -10.18 8.98
CA GLY A 109 10.37 -10.78 8.83
C GLY A 109 10.22 -11.49 7.49
N PRO A 110 9.23 -12.40 7.36
CA PRO A 110 9.08 -13.21 6.15
C PRO A 110 8.95 -12.31 4.93
N GLU A 111 9.54 -12.66 3.77
CA GLU A 111 9.46 -11.79 2.57
C GLU A 111 8.02 -11.49 2.12
N GLU A 112 7.10 -12.41 2.43
CA GLU A 112 5.67 -12.30 2.18
C GLU A 112 4.87 -12.58 3.46
N ARG A 113 3.78 -11.85 3.68
CA ARG A 113 2.89 -12.05 4.83
C ARG A 113 1.43 -12.13 4.39
N ASP A 114 0.74 -13.17 4.85
CA ASP A 114 -0.70 -13.30 4.66
C ASP A 114 -1.43 -12.20 5.45
N ALA A 115 -2.11 -11.32 4.73
CA ALA A 115 -2.90 -10.24 5.28
C ALA A 115 -4.36 -10.31 4.79
N ARG A 116 -4.87 -11.50 4.43
CA ARG A 116 -6.26 -11.67 3.98
C ARG A 116 -7.28 -11.12 4.99
N TRP A 117 -7.00 -11.26 6.28
CA TRP A 117 -7.80 -10.69 7.36
C TRP A 117 -8.00 -9.17 7.20
N LEU A 118 -7.03 -8.45 6.63
CA LEU A 118 -7.16 -7.03 6.37
C LEU A 118 -8.26 -6.79 5.35
N GLY A 119 -8.47 -7.69 4.39
CA GLY A 119 -9.59 -7.69 3.44
C GLY A 119 -10.95 -7.79 4.12
N GLU A 120 -11.02 -8.60 5.18
CA GLU A 120 -12.24 -9.09 5.85
C GLU A 120 -12.63 -8.25 7.07
N ILE A 121 -11.68 -7.52 7.68
CA ILE A 121 -11.94 -6.72 8.87
C ILE A 121 -13.02 -5.65 8.58
N PRO A 122 -14.05 -5.54 9.44
CA PRO A 122 -15.07 -4.50 9.30
C PRO A 122 -14.48 -3.09 9.40
N ASP A 123 -14.96 -2.19 8.53
CA ASP A 123 -14.50 -0.79 8.49
C ASP A 123 -14.57 -0.07 9.85
N PRO A 124 -15.63 -0.22 10.69
CA PRO A 124 -15.65 0.41 12.01
C PRO A 124 -14.53 -0.04 12.93
N ILE A 125 -14.13 -1.32 12.86
CA ILE A 125 -13.04 -1.86 13.69
C ILE A 125 -11.71 -1.31 13.20
N TRP A 126 -11.48 -1.30 11.89
CA TRP A 126 -10.26 -0.74 11.33
C TRP A 126 -10.12 0.77 11.60
N GLN A 127 -11.24 1.50 11.64
CA GLN A 127 -11.22 2.91 11.98
C GLN A 127 -10.71 3.16 13.41
N ILE A 128 -11.10 2.33 14.38
CA ILE A 128 -10.55 2.41 15.76
C ILE A 128 -9.04 2.21 15.76
N VAL A 129 -8.54 1.24 14.99
CA VAL A 129 -7.09 1.00 14.84
C VAL A 129 -6.41 2.22 14.23
N ARG A 130 -6.96 2.77 13.14
CA ARG A 130 -6.45 4.00 12.50
C ARG A 130 -6.36 5.15 13.48
N ASP A 131 -7.45 5.44 14.19
CA ASP A 131 -7.51 6.57 15.13
C ASP A 131 -6.51 6.41 16.28
N THR A 132 -6.31 5.17 16.76
CA THR A 132 -5.36 4.88 17.83
C THR A 132 -3.91 4.99 17.35
N VAL A 133 -3.58 4.43 16.19
CA VAL A 133 -2.20 4.37 15.66
C VAL A 133 -1.74 5.72 15.08
N LEU A 134 -2.67 6.47 14.48
CA LEU A 134 -2.39 7.77 13.88
C LEU A 134 -2.45 8.92 14.87
N ARG A 135 -2.89 8.68 16.12
CA ARG A 135 -2.87 9.70 17.18
C ARG A 135 -1.44 10.20 17.35
N CYS A 136 -1.25 11.51 17.28
CA CYS A 136 -0.02 12.14 17.76
C CYS A 136 -0.05 12.06 19.29
N LEU A 137 0.97 11.44 19.89
CA LEU A 137 1.29 11.61 21.31
C LEU A 137 1.97 12.98 21.50
#